data_AF-A0A151QS23-F1
#
_entry.id   AF-A0A151QS23-F1
#
_cell.length_a   1.000
_cell.length_b   1.000
_cell.length_c   1.000
_cell.angle_alpha   90.00
_cell.angle_beta   90.00
_cell.angle_gamma   90.00
#
_symmetry.space_group_name_H-M   'P 1'
#
loop_
_entity.id
_entity.type
_entity.pdbx_description
1 polymer ?
#
loop_
_entity_poly.entity_id
_entity_poly.type
_entity_poly.pdbx_seq_one_letter_code
_entity_poly.pdbx_strand_id
1 'polypeptide(L)'
;HTSFIPLQHPLLFPYGGDGFKEDISIRDSTFGGQSRTRVRVTLREWVERHIESRNILNARRLFQQFVVDAYTMVESQILSFIRNNQKTIRSDVLNGLQEVVGKDEIDPSFIEKCVILPPSFTGGMRYMFNNCQDAMTICKRFGYPNLFITITCDANWSEIRDFVIERGLTASDRLDIVCRVFKMKLDELMNDFNSYILKFFWIIFGTSTFFHAR
;
A
#
# COMPACT_ATOMS: atom_id res chain seq x y z
N HIS A 1 -10.97 -18.39 11.07
CA HIS A 1 -12.26 -19.02 10.70
C HIS A 1 -12.86 -18.25 9.54
N THR A 2 -13.47 -18.92 8.57
CA THR A 2 -13.89 -18.32 7.30
C THR A 2 -15.04 -17.34 7.45
N SER A 3 -15.87 -17.50 8.49
CA SER A 3 -16.97 -16.58 8.81
C SER A 3 -16.55 -15.41 9.72
N PHE A 4 -15.25 -15.25 10.04
CA PHE A 4 -14.80 -14.24 11.02
C PHE A 4 -15.18 -12.81 10.60
N ILE A 5 -14.86 -12.41 9.36
CA ILE A 5 -15.12 -11.05 8.87
C ILE A 5 -16.64 -10.75 8.78
N PRO A 6 -17.48 -11.63 8.19
CA PRO A 6 -18.93 -11.45 8.19
C PRO A 6 -19.54 -11.38 9.60
N LEU A 7 -19.00 -12.13 10.55
CA LEU A 7 -19.53 -12.22 11.91
C LEU A 7 -19.13 -11.02 12.77
N GLN A 8 -17.97 -10.41 12.50
CA GLN A 8 -17.55 -9.15 13.10
C GLN A 8 -18.31 -7.94 12.54
N HIS A 9 -18.75 -8.01 11.28
CA HIS A 9 -19.46 -6.92 10.60
C HIS A 9 -20.80 -7.37 9.98
N PRO A 10 -21.77 -7.84 10.78
CA PRO A 10 -23.02 -8.42 10.27
C PRO A 10 -23.85 -7.42 9.44
N LEU A 11 -23.77 -6.12 9.76
CA LEU A 11 -24.45 -5.06 9.02
C LEU A 11 -23.84 -4.79 7.62
N LEU A 12 -22.55 -5.08 7.43
CA LEU A 12 -21.90 -4.97 6.11
C LEU A 12 -22.18 -6.20 5.24
N PHE A 13 -22.43 -7.34 5.87
CA PHE A 13 -22.66 -8.63 5.22
C PHE A 13 -24.03 -9.22 5.59
N PRO A 14 -25.15 -8.59 5.20
CA PRO A 14 -26.49 -9.01 5.60
C PRO A 14 -26.85 -10.41 5.10
N TYR A 15 -26.21 -10.88 4.03
CA TYR A 15 -26.41 -12.21 3.45
C TYR A 15 -25.51 -13.29 4.07
N GLY A 16 -24.66 -12.95 5.05
CA GLY A 16 -23.80 -13.92 5.74
C GLY A 16 -22.84 -14.68 4.83
N GLY A 17 -22.36 -14.04 3.76
CA GLY A 17 -21.49 -14.67 2.75
C GLY A 17 -20.17 -15.20 3.33
N ASP A 18 -19.53 -16.10 2.58
CA ASP A 18 -18.22 -16.65 2.95
C ASP A 18 -17.16 -15.54 3.03
N GLY A 19 -16.50 -15.43 4.19
CA GLY A 19 -15.33 -14.55 4.36
C GLY A 19 -14.06 -15.14 3.74
N PHE A 20 -12.94 -14.44 3.90
CA PHE A 20 -11.66 -14.82 3.31
C PHE A 20 -11.19 -16.22 3.76
N LYS A 21 -10.71 -17.02 2.80
CA LYS A 21 -9.98 -18.28 3.00
C LYS A 21 -8.68 -18.23 2.20
N GLU A 22 -7.59 -18.76 2.76
CA GLU A 22 -6.29 -18.79 2.08
C GLU A 22 -6.26 -19.70 0.84
N ASP A 23 -7.22 -20.63 0.73
CA ASP A 23 -7.34 -21.57 -0.38
C ASP A 23 -8.36 -21.15 -1.46
N ILE A 24 -8.75 -19.87 -1.53
CA ILE A 24 -9.65 -19.40 -2.61
C ILE A 24 -8.86 -19.41 -3.93
N SER A 25 -9.23 -20.30 -4.85
CA SER A 25 -8.66 -20.35 -6.19
C SER A 25 -9.14 -19.17 -7.04
N ILE A 26 -8.22 -18.61 -7.82
CA ILE A 26 -8.60 -17.66 -8.89
C ILE A 26 -9.33 -18.49 -9.96
N ARG A 27 -10.51 -18.04 -10.42
CA ARG A 27 -11.18 -18.69 -11.56
C ARG A 27 -10.23 -18.68 -12.76
N ASP A 28 -9.92 -19.85 -13.30
CA ASP A 28 -9.14 -20.00 -14.52
C ASP A 28 -9.88 -19.32 -15.68
N SER A 29 -9.54 -18.06 -15.96
CA SER A 29 -9.91 -17.43 -17.22
C SER A 29 -8.88 -17.89 -18.26
N THR A 30 -9.17 -18.97 -18.98
CA THR A 30 -8.48 -19.32 -20.21
C THR A 30 -8.73 -18.24 -21.26
N PHE A 31 -7.93 -17.18 -21.22
CA PHE A 31 -7.81 -16.23 -22.32
C PHE A 31 -6.31 -16.03 -22.58
N GLY A 32 -5.81 -16.80 -23.56
CA GLY A 32 -4.45 -16.63 -24.10
C GLY A 32 -3.32 -17.28 -23.31
N GLY A 33 -3.22 -18.61 -23.33
CA GLY A 33 -1.95 -19.37 -23.41
C GLY A 33 -0.85 -19.20 -22.36
N GLN A 34 -0.99 -18.33 -21.35
CA GLN A 34 -0.01 -18.19 -20.27
C GLN A 34 -0.63 -18.72 -18.98
N SER A 35 -0.12 -19.86 -18.51
CA SER A 35 -0.40 -20.36 -17.17
C SER A 35 0.08 -19.30 -16.17
N ARG A 36 -0.86 -18.64 -15.48
CA ARG A 36 -0.51 -17.71 -14.40
C ARG A 36 0.13 -18.51 -13.27
N THR A 37 1.31 -18.11 -12.83
CA THR A 37 2.06 -18.72 -11.72
C THR A 37 1.32 -18.63 -10.37
N ARG A 38 0.25 -17.84 -10.29
CA ARG A 38 -0.51 -17.57 -9.07
C ARG A 38 -1.90 -18.22 -9.13
N VAL A 39 -2.12 -19.20 -8.25
CA VAL A 39 -3.34 -20.01 -8.19
C VAL A 39 -4.37 -19.46 -7.17
N ARG A 40 -3.96 -18.57 -6.25
CA ARG A 40 -4.76 -18.16 -5.08
C ARG A 40 -5.01 -16.65 -5.00
N VAL A 41 -6.22 -16.28 -4.55
CA VAL A 41 -6.64 -14.89 -4.29
C VAL A 41 -6.00 -14.42 -2.98
N THR A 42 -5.39 -13.23 -2.99
CA THR A 42 -4.89 -12.63 -1.73
C THR A 42 -6.00 -11.98 -0.94
N LEU A 43 -5.80 -11.85 0.38
CA LEU A 43 -6.71 -11.10 1.24
C LEU A 43 -6.89 -9.67 0.73
N ARG A 44 -5.81 -9.04 0.23
CA ARG A 44 -5.87 -7.71 -0.39
C ARG A 44 -6.85 -7.67 -1.57
N GLU A 45 -6.72 -8.58 -2.53
CA GLU A 45 -7.63 -8.68 -3.68
C GLU A 45 -9.07 -9.03 -3.26
N TRP A 46 -9.24 -9.82 -2.19
CA TRP A 46 -10.56 -10.10 -1.63
C TRP A 46 -11.17 -8.83 -1.04
N VAL A 47 -10.43 -8.07 -0.24
CA VAL A 47 -10.86 -6.80 0.37
C VAL A 47 -11.22 -5.78 -0.71
N GLU A 48 -10.37 -5.61 -1.73
CA GLU A 48 -10.61 -4.68 -2.85
C GLU A 48 -11.96 -4.94 -3.53
N ARG A 49 -12.26 -6.21 -3.86
CA ARG A 49 -13.55 -6.59 -4.47
C ARG A 49 -14.76 -6.28 -3.59
N HIS A 50 -14.61 -6.40 -2.27
CA HIS A 50 -15.71 -6.12 -1.34
C HIS A 50 -15.89 -4.61 -1.13
N ILE A 51 -14.81 -3.83 -1.08
CA ILE A 51 -14.88 -2.36 -0.97
C ILE A 51 -15.57 -1.73 -2.19
N GLU A 52 -15.44 -2.32 -3.39
CA GLU A 52 -16.14 -1.86 -4.59
C GLU A 52 -17.68 -1.98 -4.50
N SER A 53 -18.20 -2.75 -3.54
CA SER A 53 -19.64 -2.85 -3.32
C SER A 53 -20.19 -1.56 -2.69
N ARG A 54 -21.10 -0.89 -3.41
CA ARG A 54 -21.71 0.40 -2.99
C ARG A 54 -22.31 0.38 -1.57
N ASN A 55 -22.76 -0.79 -1.12
CA ASN A 55 -23.36 -0.97 0.21
C ASN A 55 -22.34 -0.73 1.33
N ILE A 56 -21.09 -1.17 1.13
CA ILE A 56 -20.03 -1.08 2.14
C ILE A 56 -19.54 0.36 2.27
N LEU A 57 -19.41 1.09 1.14
CA LEU A 57 -18.95 2.48 1.12
C LEU A 57 -19.89 3.47 1.82
N ASN A 58 -21.17 3.14 1.97
CA ASN A 58 -22.16 4.01 2.60
C ASN A 58 -22.27 3.80 4.12
N ALA A 59 -21.52 2.86 4.70
CA ALA A 59 -21.64 2.48 6.11
C ALA A 59 -20.93 3.43 7.09
N ARG A 60 -20.46 4.61 6.63
CA ARG A 60 -19.86 5.68 7.45
C ARG A 60 -18.76 5.14 8.38
N ARG A 61 -18.87 5.35 9.70
CA ARG A 61 -17.91 4.86 10.71
C ARG A 61 -17.68 3.35 10.66
N LEU A 62 -18.70 2.56 10.32
CA LEU A 62 -18.56 1.10 10.22
C LEU A 62 -17.64 0.71 9.06
N PHE A 63 -17.67 1.47 7.96
CA PHE A 63 -16.75 1.29 6.84
C PHE A 63 -15.31 1.60 7.26
N GLN A 64 -15.08 2.69 7.99
CA GLN A 64 -13.75 3.05 8.50
C GLN A 64 -13.16 1.94 9.38
N GLN A 65 -13.97 1.40 10.29
CA GLN A 65 -13.57 0.27 11.14
C GLN A 65 -13.19 -0.95 10.30
N PHE A 66 -14.03 -1.31 9.32
CA PHE A 66 -13.76 -2.42 8.41
C PHE A 66 -12.45 -2.25 7.64
N VAL A 67 -12.15 -1.03 7.15
CA VAL A 67 -10.90 -0.74 6.44
C VAL A 67 -9.68 -0.92 7.35
N VAL A 68 -9.74 -0.43 8.59
CA VAL A 68 -8.65 -0.58 9.57
C VAL A 68 -8.44 -2.06 9.90
N ASP A 69 -9.52 -2.78 10.18
CA ASP A 69 -9.45 -4.21 10.47
C ASP A 69 -8.88 -4.99 9.28
N ALA A 70 -9.37 -4.73 8.06
CA ALA A 70 -8.84 -5.33 6.85
C ALA A 70 -7.35 -5.03 6.63
N TYR A 71 -6.90 -3.81 6.90
CA TYR A 71 -5.49 -3.44 6.81
C TYR A 71 -4.63 -4.24 7.80
N THR A 72 -5.03 -4.31 9.07
CA THR A 72 -4.28 -5.08 10.08
C THR A 72 -4.19 -6.57 9.74
N MET A 73 -5.26 -7.14 9.16
CA MET A 73 -5.25 -8.54 8.71
C MET A 73 -4.27 -8.76 7.54
N VAL A 74 -4.25 -7.85 6.56
CA VAL A 74 -3.31 -7.92 5.43
C VAL A 74 -1.86 -7.79 5.91
N GLU A 75 -1.58 -6.82 6.77
CA GLU A 75 -0.25 -6.65 7.37
C GLU A 75 0.18 -7.89 8.17
N SER A 76 -0.71 -8.45 8.99
CA SER A 76 -0.42 -9.67 9.74
C SER A 76 -0.09 -10.85 8.83
N GLN A 77 -0.76 -10.98 7.67
CA GLN A 77 -0.45 -12.02 6.70
C GLN A 77 0.92 -11.82 6.05
N ILE A 78 1.26 -10.58 5.69
CA ILE A 78 2.57 -10.23 5.12
C ILE A 78 3.68 -10.56 6.12
N LEU A 79 3.50 -10.16 7.39
CA LEU A 79 4.47 -10.46 8.45
C LEU A 79 4.60 -11.95 8.73
N SER A 80 3.49 -12.69 8.73
CA SER A 80 3.52 -14.16 8.85
C SER A 80 4.26 -14.81 7.68
N PHE A 81 4.04 -14.31 6.46
CA PHE A 81 4.75 -14.79 5.27
C PHE A 81 6.26 -14.54 5.39
N ILE A 82 6.67 -13.34 5.79
CA ILE A 82 8.09 -13.00 6.00
C ILE A 82 8.70 -13.93 7.05
N ARG A 83 8.03 -14.10 8.20
CA ARG A 83 8.48 -14.97 9.29
C ARG A 83 8.69 -16.42 8.83
N ASN A 84 7.80 -16.94 7.99
CA ASN A 84 7.87 -18.32 7.50
C ASN A 84 8.92 -18.51 6.38
N ASN A 85 9.17 -17.48 5.56
CA ASN A 85 10.10 -17.53 4.43
C ASN A 85 11.49 -16.96 4.76
N GLN A 86 11.82 -16.88 6.05
CA GLN A 86 13.04 -16.23 6.52
C GLN A 86 14.33 -16.86 5.97
N LYS A 87 14.32 -18.16 5.66
CA LYS A 87 15.48 -18.85 5.08
C LYS A 87 15.86 -18.29 3.71
N THR A 88 14.87 -18.10 2.83
CA THR A 88 15.04 -17.53 1.49
C THR A 88 15.45 -16.06 1.56
N ILE A 89 14.80 -15.28 2.44
CA ILE A 89 15.13 -13.87 2.61
C ILE A 89 16.58 -13.71 3.11
N ARG A 90 17.04 -14.59 4.01
CA ARG A 90 18.42 -14.57 4.50
C ARG A 90 19.42 -14.98 3.43
N SER A 91 19.13 -16.01 2.62
CA SER A 91 20.03 -16.40 1.54
C SER A 91 20.19 -15.28 0.51
N ASP A 92 19.12 -14.58 0.14
CA ASP A 92 19.19 -13.47 -0.80
C ASP A 92 20.04 -12.31 -0.26
N VAL A 93 19.88 -11.99 1.03
CA VAL A 93 20.68 -10.95 1.70
C VAL A 93 22.14 -11.36 1.81
N LEU A 94 22.43 -12.61 2.18
CA LEU A 94 23.80 -13.10 2.29
C LEU A 94 24.48 -13.18 0.93
N ASN A 95 23.79 -13.60 -0.12
CA ASN A 95 24.33 -13.58 -1.48
C ASN A 95 24.69 -12.15 -1.90
N GLY A 96 23.80 -11.19 -1.68
CA GLY A 96 24.09 -9.78 -1.98
C GLY A 96 25.21 -9.18 -1.11
N LEU A 97 25.36 -9.61 0.15
CA LEU A 97 26.46 -9.18 1.01
C LEU A 97 27.80 -9.85 0.67
N GLN A 98 27.81 -11.14 0.35
CA GLN A 98 29.01 -11.87 -0.07
C GLN A 98 29.57 -11.39 -1.42
N GLU A 99 28.71 -10.84 -2.29
CA GLU A 99 29.15 -10.15 -3.51
C GLU A 99 29.86 -8.82 -3.21
N VAL A 100 29.51 -8.14 -2.11
CA VAL A 100 30.02 -6.80 -1.76
C VAL A 100 31.19 -6.86 -0.76
N VAL A 101 31.19 -7.84 0.14
CA VAL A 101 32.15 -8.01 1.22
C VAL A 101 32.82 -9.37 1.02
N GLY A 102 34.12 -9.36 0.72
CA GLY A 102 34.93 -10.57 0.62
C GLY A 102 34.73 -11.48 1.84
N LYS A 103 34.72 -12.79 1.59
CA LYS A 103 34.16 -13.91 2.37
C LYS A 103 34.43 -14.03 3.89
N ASP A 104 35.16 -13.13 4.56
CA ASP A 104 35.94 -13.52 5.75
C ASP A 104 35.45 -13.01 7.12
N GLU A 105 34.36 -12.25 7.24
CA GLU A 105 33.94 -11.69 8.55
C GLU A 105 32.43 -11.70 8.82
N ILE A 106 31.78 -12.87 8.85
CA ILE A 106 30.38 -12.93 9.31
C ILE A 106 30.18 -14.06 10.33
N ASP A 107 29.98 -13.67 11.59
CA ASP A 107 29.67 -14.59 12.69
C ASP A 107 28.24 -15.18 12.53
N PRO A 108 28.09 -16.50 12.34
CA PRO A 108 26.81 -17.12 11.98
C PRO A 108 25.80 -17.15 13.14
N SER A 109 26.24 -17.04 14.40
CA SER A 109 25.42 -17.18 15.60
C SER A 109 24.37 -16.08 15.80
N PHE A 110 24.70 -14.83 15.47
CA PHE A 110 23.77 -13.69 15.62
C PHE A 110 22.68 -13.65 14.53
N ILE A 111 22.95 -14.27 13.38
CA ILE A 111 22.07 -14.23 12.19
C ILE A 111 20.86 -15.15 12.35
N GLU A 112 20.98 -16.23 13.12
CA GLU A 112 19.91 -17.21 13.28
C GLU A 112 18.69 -16.66 14.03
N LYS A 113 18.89 -15.75 14.99
CA LYS A 113 17.83 -15.23 15.87
C LYS A 113 17.14 -13.95 15.35
N CYS A 114 17.73 -13.26 14.39
CA CYS A 114 17.20 -11.98 13.90
C CYS A 114 16.21 -12.18 12.74
N VAL A 115 14.97 -11.68 12.87
CA VAL A 115 14.00 -11.61 11.75
C VAL A 115 14.34 -10.38 10.92
N ILE A 116 14.76 -10.62 9.69
CA ILE A 116 15.13 -9.60 8.71
C ILE A 116 13.90 -9.28 7.87
N LEU A 117 13.44 -8.03 7.93
CA LEU A 117 12.39 -7.52 7.05
C LEU A 117 12.98 -7.23 5.66
N PRO A 118 12.32 -7.66 4.58
CA PRO A 118 12.75 -7.36 3.21
C PRO A 118 12.58 -5.86 2.90
N PRO A 119 13.29 -5.33 1.88
CA PRO A 119 13.16 -3.93 1.46
C PRO A 119 11.78 -3.60 0.88
N SER A 120 11.00 -4.61 0.47
CA SER A 120 9.62 -4.45 0.01
C SER A 120 8.61 -4.16 1.14
N PHE A 121 9.01 -4.31 2.41
CA PHE A 121 8.15 -4.02 3.55
C PHE A 121 8.15 -2.52 3.86
N THR A 122 7.06 -1.83 3.51
CA THR A 122 6.89 -0.39 3.72
C THR A 122 7.04 -0.02 5.19
N GLY A 123 7.84 1.02 5.48
CA GLY A 123 8.10 1.47 6.85
C GLY A 123 9.19 0.69 7.59
N GLY A 124 9.75 -0.37 7.01
CA GLY A 124 10.93 -1.05 7.55
C GLY A 124 12.23 -0.26 7.36
N MET A 125 13.24 -0.55 8.19
CA MET A 125 14.56 0.09 8.10
C MET A 125 15.19 -0.03 6.70
N ARG A 126 15.10 -1.22 6.08
CA ARG A 126 15.65 -1.45 4.73
C ARG A 126 14.89 -0.70 3.64
N TYR A 127 13.57 -0.58 3.77
CA TYR A 127 12.75 0.21 2.85
C TYR A 127 13.17 1.69 2.88
N MET A 128 13.32 2.26 4.08
CA MET A 128 13.77 3.64 4.24
C MET A 128 15.20 3.85 3.71
N PHE A 129 16.11 2.92 4.00
CA PHE A 129 17.49 2.99 3.55
C PHE A 129 17.59 2.94 2.01
N ASN A 130 16.87 2.03 1.37
CA ASN A 130 16.83 1.95 -0.09
C ASN A 130 16.25 3.23 -0.71
N ASN A 131 15.14 3.75 -0.16
CA ASN A 131 14.57 5.02 -0.63
C ASN A 131 15.57 6.19 -0.50
N CYS A 132 16.35 6.22 0.59
CA CYS A 132 17.41 7.21 0.76
C CYS A 132 18.53 7.04 -0.29
N GLN A 133 18.95 5.81 -0.58
CA GLN A 133 19.93 5.53 -1.62
C GLN A 133 19.44 5.92 -3.01
N ASP A 134 18.18 5.61 -3.33
CA ASP A 134 17.55 6.01 -4.59
C ASP A 134 17.48 7.53 -4.71
N ALA A 135 17.03 8.21 -3.66
CA ALA A 135 17.00 9.68 -3.62
C ALA A 135 18.41 10.28 -3.80
N MET A 136 19.43 9.75 -3.13
CA MET A 136 20.82 10.19 -3.30
C MET A 136 21.33 9.93 -4.72
N THR A 137 20.98 8.79 -5.31
CA THR A 137 21.34 8.44 -6.70
C THR A 137 20.73 9.42 -7.69
N ILE A 138 19.46 9.80 -7.48
CA ILE A 138 18.80 10.79 -8.33
C ILE A 138 19.44 12.17 -8.13
N CYS A 139 19.72 12.58 -6.89
CA CYS A 139 20.42 13.84 -6.61
C CYS A 139 21.81 13.90 -7.27
N LYS A 140 22.54 12.78 -7.28
CA LYS A 140 23.84 12.68 -7.94
C LYS A 140 23.72 12.82 -9.46
N ARG A 141 22.63 12.31 -10.06
CA ARG A 141 22.43 12.32 -11.51
C ARG A 141 21.85 13.63 -12.04
N PHE A 142 20.94 14.25 -11.31
CA PHE A 142 20.17 15.42 -11.77
C PHE A 142 20.46 16.70 -10.97
N GLY A 143 21.26 16.62 -9.91
CA GLY A 143 21.53 17.73 -9.00
C GLY A 143 20.57 17.75 -7.82
N TYR A 144 20.86 18.63 -6.85
CA TYR A 144 20.03 18.80 -5.66
C TYR A 144 18.72 19.54 -6.00
N PRO A 145 17.59 19.14 -5.39
CA PRO A 145 16.34 19.84 -5.60
C PRO A 145 16.41 21.28 -5.06
N ASN A 146 15.92 22.24 -5.85
CA ASN A 146 15.85 23.65 -5.46
C ASN A 146 14.58 24.00 -4.66
N LEU A 147 13.54 23.19 -4.74
CA LEU A 147 12.23 23.46 -4.16
C LEU A 147 11.65 22.20 -3.50
N PHE A 148 11.12 22.37 -2.29
CA PHE A 148 10.34 21.37 -1.57
C PHE A 148 8.93 21.91 -1.38
N ILE A 149 7.95 21.36 -2.11
CA ILE A 149 6.54 21.77 -2.04
C ILE A 149 5.78 20.75 -1.18
N THR A 150 5.00 21.25 -0.22
CA THR A 150 4.04 20.44 0.52
C THR A 150 2.63 20.82 0.08
N ILE A 151 1.87 19.83 -0.39
CA ILE A 151 0.45 20.01 -0.73
C ILE A 151 -0.37 19.34 0.36
N THR A 152 -1.25 20.11 0.99
CA THR A 152 -2.18 19.63 2.01
C THR A 152 -3.57 19.48 1.41
N CYS A 153 -4.27 18.40 1.75
CA CYS A 153 -5.68 18.25 1.38
C CYS A 153 -6.55 19.16 2.27
N ASP A 154 -7.52 19.84 1.68
CA ASP A 154 -8.55 20.60 2.40
C ASP A 154 -9.92 19.94 2.19
N ALA A 155 -10.61 19.67 3.29
CA ALA A 155 -11.94 19.05 3.27
C ALA A 155 -13.05 20.01 2.80
N ASN A 156 -12.77 21.32 2.73
CA ASN A 156 -13.74 22.35 2.34
C ASN A 156 -13.80 22.60 0.82
N TRP A 157 -13.00 21.90 0.01
CA TRP A 157 -13.08 22.00 -1.45
C TRP A 157 -14.49 21.71 -1.95
N SER A 158 -14.95 22.50 -2.92
CA SER A 158 -16.30 22.39 -3.50
C SER A 158 -16.61 20.99 -3.99
N GLU A 159 -15.65 20.33 -4.64
CA GLU A 159 -15.78 18.99 -5.20
C GLU A 159 -16.09 17.94 -4.11
N ILE A 160 -15.51 18.10 -2.91
CA ILE A 160 -15.77 17.24 -1.76
C ILE A 160 -17.09 17.64 -1.11
N ARG A 161 -17.28 18.93 -0.89
CA ARG A 161 -18.45 19.47 -0.18
C ARG A 161 -19.75 19.19 -0.92
N ASP A 162 -19.79 19.41 -2.23
CA ASP A 162 -20.99 19.24 -3.06
C ASP A 162 -21.42 17.76 -3.05
N PHE A 163 -20.47 16.83 -3.17
CA PHE A 163 -20.76 15.40 -3.04
C PHE A 163 -21.32 15.02 -1.66
N VAL A 164 -20.73 15.59 -0.61
CA VAL A 164 -21.01 15.23 0.78
C VAL A 164 -22.35 15.79 1.26
N ILE A 165 -22.66 17.03 0.89
CA ILE A 165 -23.92 17.73 1.25
C ILE A 165 -25.12 17.03 0.61
N GLU A 166 -25.06 16.68 -0.67
CA GLU A 166 -26.16 15.99 -1.37
C GLU A 166 -26.59 14.68 -0.70
N ARG A 167 -25.68 14.06 0.06
CA ARG A 167 -25.87 12.75 0.70
C ARG A 167 -26.00 12.81 2.22
N GLY A 168 -25.93 14.01 2.81
CA GLY A 168 -25.93 14.19 4.27
C GLY A 168 -24.81 13.43 4.98
N LEU A 169 -23.62 13.35 4.36
CA LEU A 169 -22.43 12.70 4.90
C LEU A 169 -21.46 13.75 5.46
N THR A 170 -20.34 13.31 6.03
CA THR A 170 -19.18 14.17 6.32
C THR A 170 -18.00 13.77 5.44
N ALA A 171 -17.06 14.68 5.18
CA ALA A 171 -15.83 14.37 4.41
C ALA A 171 -15.06 13.18 5.01
N SER A 172 -15.04 13.05 6.35
CA SER A 172 -14.46 11.91 7.05
C SER A 172 -15.15 10.59 6.74
N ASP A 173 -16.46 10.57 6.48
CA ASP A 173 -17.18 9.34 6.14
C ASP A 173 -16.82 8.80 4.75
N ARG A 174 -16.28 9.65 3.87
CA ARG A 174 -15.93 9.36 2.47
C ARG A 174 -14.49 9.73 2.14
N LEU A 175 -13.55 9.18 2.89
CA LEU A 175 -12.12 9.35 2.67
C LEU A 175 -11.68 8.94 1.26
N ASP A 176 -12.37 8.00 0.62
CA ASP A 176 -12.11 7.60 -0.77
C ASP A 176 -12.24 8.77 -1.74
N ILE A 177 -13.22 9.65 -1.53
CA ILE A 177 -13.45 10.84 -2.35
C ILE A 177 -12.41 11.90 -2.04
N VAL A 178 -12.13 12.13 -0.77
CA VAL A 178 -11.09 13.08 -0.34
C VAL A 178 -9.75 12.71 -0.99
N CYS A 179 -9.36 11.43 -0.94
CA CYS A 179 -8.15 10.93 -1.59
C CYS A 179 -8.18 11.09 -3.12
N ARG A 180 -9.32 10.87 -3.77
CA ARG A 180 -9.46 11.04 -5.23
C ARG A 180 -9.35 12.50 -5.64
N VAL A 181 -10.03 13.41 -4.95
CA VAL A 181 -9.96 14.84 -5.24
C VAL A 181 -8.54 15.36 -4.98
N PHE A 182 -7.91 14.94 -3.87
CA PHE A 182 -6.50 15.24 -3.62
C PHE A 182 -5.59 14.77 -4.75
N LYS A 183 -5.77 13.53 -5.23
CA LYS A 183 -5.00 12.99 -6.35
C LYS A 183 -5.22 13.80 -7.63
N MET A 184 -6.47 14.18 -7.94
CA MET A 184 -6.78 15.02 -9.10
C MET A 184 -6.11 16.39 -9.03
N LYS A 185 -6.16 17.07 -7.88
CA LYS A 185 -5.48 18.37 -7.68
C LYS A 185 -3.96 18.23 -7.75
N LEU A 186 -3.41 17.14 -7.23
CA LEU A 186 -1.99 16.85 -7.33
C LEU A 186 -1.57 16.65 -8.80
N ASP A 187 -2.36 15.89 -9.57
CA ASP A 187 -2.07 15.64 -10.98
C ASP A 187 -2.19 16.90 -11.83
N GLU A 188 -3.18 17.77 -11.54
CA GLU A 188 -3.31 19.09 -12.16
C GLU A 188 -2.07 19.95 -11.90
N LEU A 189 -1.62 20.05 -10.65
CA LEU A 189 -0.42 20.79 -10.29
C LEU A 189 0.86 20.20 -10.94
N MET A 190 0.96 18.88 -11.05
CA MET A 190 2.07 18.25 -11.76
C MET A 190 2.04 18.54 -13.27
N ASN A 191 0.85 18.57 -13.87
CA ASN A 191 0.68 18.94 -15.27
C ASN A 191 1.02 20.41 -15.49
N ASP A 192 0.69 21.30 -14.55
CA ASP A 192 1.09 22.71 -14.59
C ASP A 192 2.60 22.84 -14.50
N PHE A 193 3.27 22.14 -13.58
CA PHE A 193 4.73 22.13 -13.55
C PHE A 193 5.33 21.60 -14.85
N ASN A 194 4.77 20.54 -15.40
CA ASN A 194 5.20 20.00 -16.67
C ASN A 194 4.86 20.91 -17.86
N SER A 195 3.93 21.85 -17.77
CA SER A 195 3.57 22.75 -18.88
C SER A 195 4.35 24.08 -18.81
N TYR A 196 4.50 24.64 -17.60
CA TYR A 196 5.24 25.90 -17.35
C TYR A 196 6.76 25.69 -17.25
N ILE A 197 7.23 24.51 -16.82
CA ILE A 197 8.66 24.17 -16.62
C ILE A 197 9.12 23.13 -17.66
N LEU A 198 8.69 23.27 -18.92
CA LEU A 198 9.36 22.58 -20.04
C LEU A 198 10.71 23.26 -20.32
N LYS A 199 11.69 22.95 -19.47
CA LYS A 199 13.06 22.60 -19.91
C LYS A 199 13.99 22.05 -18.83
N PHE A 200 13.71 22.14 -17.52
CA PHE A 200 14.77 21.85 -16.54
C PHE A 200 14.44 21.15 -15.22
N PHE A 201 13.22 20.66 -14.96
CA PHE A 201 12.96 20.00 -13.68
C PHE A 201 12.17 18.70 -13.81
N TRP A 202 12.74 17.60 -13.30
CA TRP A 202 12.06 16.33 -13.10
C TRP A 202 11.76 16.17 -11.61
N ILE A 203 10.48 16.14 -11.26
CA ILE A 203 10.01 15.90 -9.88
C ILE A 203 9.93 14.40 -9.64
N ILE A 204 10.62 13.93 -8.60
CA ILE A 204 10.62 12.52 -8.18
C ILE A 204 9.37 12.26 -7.34
N PHE A 205 8.52 11.33 -7.79
CA PHE A 205 7.50 10.75 -6.93
C PHE A 205 8.10 9.63 -6.07
N GLY A 206 8.34 9.92 -4.80
CA GLY A 206 8.33 8.90 -3.77
C GLY A 206 6.90 8.74 -3.29
N THR A 207 6.24 7.61 -3.56
CA THR A 207 4.91 7.29 -3.02
C THR A 207 4.99 7.17 -1.50
N SER A 208 4.93 8.32 -0.84
CA SER A 208 4.79 8.46 0.60
C SER A 208 3.30 8.45 0.90
N THR A 209 2.73 7.25 1.03
CA THR A 209 1.49 7.06 1.78
C THR A 209 1.78 7.35 3.25
N PHE A 210 1.86 8.62 3.61
CA PHE A 210 1.87 9.10 4.98
C PHE A 210 0.41 9.38 5.38
N PHE A 211 -0.29 8.34 5.83
CA PHE A 211 -1.42 8.52 6.74
C PHE A 211 -0.82 8.45 8.15
N HIS A 212 -0.43 9.60 8.71
CA HIS A 212 -0.26 9.72 10.15
C HIS A 212 -1.30 10.71 10.65
N ALA A 213 -2.42 10.16 11.11
CA ALA A 213 -3.38 10.87 11.94
C ALA A 213 -2.71 11.19 13.28
N ARG A 214 -2.72 12.47 13.64
CA ARG A 214 -2.79 12.90 15.04
C ARG A 214 -4.20 13.42 15.29
#